data_AF-A0A973TBE9-F1
#
_entry.id   AF-A0A973TBE9-F1
#
_cell.length_a   1.000
_cell.length_b   1.000
_cell.length_c   1.000
_cell.angle_alpha   90.00
_cell.angle_beta   90.00
_cell.angle_gamma   90.00
#
_symmetry.space_group_name_H-M   'P 1'
#
loop_
_entity.id
_entity.type
_entity.pdbx_description
1 polymer ?
#
loop_
_entity_poly.entity_id
_entity_poly.type
_entity_poly.pdbx_seq_one_letter_code
_entity_poly.pdbx_strand_id
1 'polypeptide(L)'
;VGYAAFSHEWTALPGRLGFSQGILFTGLGLSSVVSARYTVTVPLPGDSPFKKPPGNVGQTLAVQFLGMAVLAVLVLPEAALLLAQVLTGSAVFGWLNLAAGTVVGLALFGAGVLLGGRWLDVRGPDLLAQVSVNR
;
A
#
# COMPACT_ATOMS: atom_id res chain seq x y z
N VAL A 1 -14.82 -8.62 -13.05
CA VAL A 1 -15.42 -8.85 -14.38
C VAL A 1 -16.14 -10.18 -14.47
N GLY A 2 -15.49 -11.33 -14.20
CA GLY A 2 -16.14 -12.65 -14.23
C GLY A 2 -17.41 -12.76 -13.37
N TYR A 3 -17.40 -12.18 -12.17
CA TYR A 3 -18.59 -12.12 -11.31
C TYR A 3 -19.78 -11.39 -11.97
N ALA A 4 -19.54 -10.21 -12.56
CA ALA A 4 -20.59 -9.42 -13.21
C ALA A 4 -21.13 -10.10 -14.49
N ALA A 5 -20.27 -10.85 -15.19
CA ALA A 5 -20.70 -11.68 -16.32
C ALA A 5 -21.61 -12.83 -15.86
N PHE A 6 -21.35 -13.41 -14.68
CA PHE A 6 -22.17 -14.48 -14.11
C PHE A 6 -23.48 -13.97 -13.49
N SER A 7 -23.46 -12.81 -12.82
CA SER A 7 -24.64 -12.23 -12.14
C SER A 7 -25.48 -11.29 -13.01
N HIS A 8 -25.05 -11.00 -14.25
CA HIS A 8 -25.63 -9.98 -15.14
C HIS A 8 -25.69 -8.56 -14.54
N GLU A 9 -24.98 -8.30 -13.44
CA GLU A 9 -24.95 -6.99 -12.77
C GLU A 9 -23.86 -6.07 -13.35
N TRP A 10 -24.08 -5.58 -14.56
CA TRP A 10 -23.16 -4.65 -15.24
C TRP A 10 -23.13 -3.25 -14.63
N THR A 11 -24.21 -2.85 -13.94
CA THR A 11 -24.35 -1.53 -13.31
C THR A 11 -23.51 -1.37 -12.03
N ALA A 12 -23.24 -2.46 -11.33
CA ALA A 12 -22.41 -2.47 -10.11
C ALA A 12 -20.91 -2.64 -10.41
N LEU A 13 -20.57 -3.00 -11.66
CA LEU A 13 -19.21 -3.28 -12.09
C LEU A 13 -18.26 -2.08 -11.91
N PRO A 14 -18.61 -0.85 -12.31
CA PRO A 14 -17.69 0.30 -12.21
C PRO A 14 -17.28 0.59 -10.76
N GLY A 15 -18.23 0.54 -9.83
CA GLY A 15 -17.96 0.81 -8.42
C GLY A 15 -17.05 -0.23 -7.78
N ARG A 16 -17.29 -1.53 -8.05
CA ARG A 16 -16.47 -2.62 -7.55
C ARG A 16 -15.05 -2.59 -8.14
N LEU A 17 -14.92 -2.28 -9.42
CA LEU A 17 -13.60 -2.13 -10.06
C LEU A 17 -12.83 -0.95 -9.47
N GLY A 18 -13.48 0.21 -9.36
CA GLY A 18 -12.91 1.41 -8.74
C GLY A 18 -12.30 1.14 -7.38
N PHE A 19 -13.10 0.51 -6.50
CA PHE A 19 -12.67 0.15 -5.15
C PHE A 19 -11.48 -0.81 -5.13
N SER A 20 -11.53 -1.87 -5.95
CA SER A 20 -10.42 -2.84 -6.02
C SER A 20 -9.12 -2.20 -6.51
N GLN A 21 -9.24 -1.27 -7.46
CA GLN A 21 -8.10 -0.60 -8.08
C GLN A 21 -7.51 0.48 -7.15
N GLY A 22 -8.34 1.23 -6.45
CA GLY A 22 -7.90 2.20 -5.46
C GLY A 22 -7.24 1.55 -4.23
N ILE A 23 -7.77 0.43 -3.73
CA ILE A 23 -7.07 -0.39 -2.71
C ILE A 23 -5.71 -0.85 -3.21
N LEU A 24 -5.65 -1.37 -4.45
CA LEU A 24 -4.41 -1.89 -5.02
C LEU A 24 -3.35 -0.80 -5.13
N PHE A 25 -3.67 0.35 -5.71
CA PHE A 25 -2.71 1.45 -5.86
C PHE A 25 -2.30 2.05 -4.51
N THR A 26 -3.25 2.22 -3.59
CA THR A 26 -2.98 2.72 -2.23
C THR A 26 -2.07 1.76 -1.46
N GLY A 27 -2.31 0.45 -1.56
CA GLY A 27 -1.47 -0.57 -0.94
C GLY A 27 -0.05 -0.60 -1.51
N LEU A 28 0.10 -0.44 -2.82
CA LEU A 28 1.41 -0.34 -3.48
C LEU A 28 2.17 0.93 -3.05
N GLY A 29 1.48 2.07 -2.95
CA GLY A 29 2.06 3.32 -2.46
C GLY A 29 2.55 3.20 -1.02
N LEU A 30 1.71 2.64 -0.14
CA LEU A 30 2.05 2.41 1.25
C LEU A 30 3.22 1.44 1.41
N SER A 31 3.23 0.34 0.63
CA SER A 31 4.32 -0.63 0.62
C SER A 31 5.65 0.01 0.23
N SER A 32 5.64 0.93 -0.75
CA SER A 32 6.84 1.66 -1.18
C SER A 32 7.44 2.52 -0.06
N VAL A 33 6.59 3.20 0.73
CA VAL A 33 7.04 4.00 1.88
C VAL A 33 7.57 3.12 3.00
N VAL A 34 6.83 2.06 3.35
CA VAL A 34 7.20 1.14 4.44
C VAL A 34 8.53 0.46 4.14
N SER A 35 8.74 0.00 2.91
CA SER A 35 9.98 -0.65 2.47
C SER A 35 11.18 0.29 2.58
N ALA A 36 11.05 1.56 2.20
CA ALA A 36 12.11 2.55 2.35
C ALA A 36 12.41 2.89 3.82
N ARG A 37 11.39 2.88 4.69
CA ARG A 37 11.51 3.33 6.08
C ARG A 37 12.07 2.27 7.03
N TYR A 38 11.76 1.00 6.79
CA TYR A 38 12.08 -0.12 7.66
C TYR A 38 13.02 -1.11 6.97
N THR A 39 14.32 -0.85 7.08
CA THR A 39 15.37 -1.79 6.68
C THR A 39 15.54 -2.84 7.77
N VAL A 40 15.56 -4.11 7.38
CA VAL A 40 15.87 -5.21 8.30
C VAL A 40 17.36 -5.24 8.60
N THR A 41 17.72 -5.55 9.84
CA THR A 41 19.11 -5.76 10.21
C THR A 41 19.66 -6.98 9.48
N VAL A 42 20.77 -6.82 8.77
CA VAL A 42 21.45 -7.93 8.08
C VAL A 42 22.51 -8.50 9.03
N PRO A 43 22.74 -9.82 9.06
CA PRO A 43 23.88 -10.40 9.78
C PRO A 43 25.19 -9.76 9.31
N LEU A 44 26.11 -9.47 10.25
CA LEU A 44 27.39 -8.85 9.91
C LEU A 44 28.25 -9.81 9.04
N PRO A 45 29.15 -9.27 8.20
CA PRO A 45 30.10 -10.09 7.46
C PRO A 45 30.89 -11.01 8.41
N GLY A 46 30.82 -12.32 8.19
CA GLY A 46 31.48 -13.34 9.03
C GLY A 46 30.59 -14.02 10.08
N ASP A 47 29.37 -13.55 10.32
CA ASP A 47 28.39 -14.25 11.15
C ASP A 47 27.72 -15.39 10.36
N SER A 48 27.32 -16.48 11.04
CA SER A 48 26.70 -17.63 10.38
C SER A 48 25.42 -17.22 9.61
N PRO A 49 25.22 -17.69 8.36
CA PRO A 49 24.02 -17.38 7.57
C PRO A 49 22.71 -17.86 8.21
N PHE A 50 22.79 -18.71 9.24
CA PHE A 50 21.62 -19.19 10.01
C PHE A 50 21.34 -18.37 11.28
N LYS A 51 22.19 -17.40 11.62
CA LYS A 51 22.01 -16.56 12.79
C LYS A 51 21.00 -15.45 12.48
N LYS A 52 19.76 -15.64 12.93
CA LYS A 52 18.72 -14.62 12.84
C LYS A 52 19.02 -13.51 13.86
N PRO A 53 19.13 -12.23 13.45
CA PRO A 53 19.23 -11.13 14.39
C PRO A 53 18.04 -11.16 15.36
N PRO A 54 18.25 -11.25 16.69
CA PRO A 54 17.15 -11.27 17.64
C PRO A 54 16.49 -9.87 17.70
N GLY A 55 15.15 -9.85 17.80
CA GLY A 55 14.39 -8.63 18.16
C GLY A 55 13.45 -8.03 17.11
N ASN A 56 13.48 -8.48 15.85
CA ASN A 56 12.73 -7.78 14.78
C ASN A 56 11.25 -8.18 14.63
N VAL A 57 10.76 -9.18 15.38
CA VAL A 57 9.38 -9.71 15.23
C VAL A 57 8.33 -8.70 15.69
N GLY A 58 8.51 -8.09 16.87
CA GLY A 58 7.56 -7.10 17.41
C GLY A 58 7.43 -5.87 16.52
N GLN A 59 8.55 -5.37 16.00
CA GLN A 59 8.56 -4.25 15.05
C GLN A 59 7.88 -4.62 13.73
N THR A 60 8.13 -5.82 13.20
CA THR A 60 7.48 -6.29 11.96
C THR A 60 5.96 -6.38 12.15
N LEU A 61 5.49 -6.93 13.28
CA LEU A 61 4.07 -6.98 13.60
C LEU A 61 3.47 -5.58 13.74
N ALA A 62 4.14 -4.67 14.46
CA ALA A 62 3.67 -3.28 14.62
C ALA A 62 3.55 -2.57 13.27
N VAL A 63 4.54 -2.71 12.39
CA VAL A 63 4.51 -2.12 11.03
C VAL A 63 3.40 -2.75 10.19
N GLN A 64 3.16 -4.06 10.32
CA GLN A 64 2.09 -4.73 9.59
C GLN A 64 0.70 -4.25 10.04
N PHE A 65 0.47 -4.17 11.36
CA PHE A 65 -0.79 -3.67 11.90
C PHE A 65 -1.01 -2.19 11.60
N LEU A 66 0.04 -1.38 11.72
CA LEU A 66 -0.02 0.04 11.38
C LEU A 66 -0.28 0.23 9.88
N GLY A 67 0.41 -0.52 9.02
CA GLY A 67 0.19 -0.49 7.58
C GLY A 67 -1.24 -0.88 7.22
N MET A 68 -1.78 -1.92 7.86
CA MET A 68 -3.17 -2.34 7.66
C MET A 68 -4.16 -1.27 8.15
N ALA A 69 -3.92 -0.63 9.30
CA ALA A 69 -4.76 0.43 9.83
C ALA A 69 -4.75 1.68 8.92
N VAL A 70 -3.57 2.09 8.46
CA VAL A 70 -3.41 3.21 7.53
C VAL A 70 -4.12 2.92 6.21
N LEU A 71 -3.92 1.73 5.64
CA LEU A 71 -4.63 1.29 4.44
C LEU A 71 -6.15 1.37 4.63
N ALA A 72 -6.66 0.84 5.74
CA ALA A 72 -8.10 0.86 6.05
C ALA A 72 -8.64 2.30 6.09
N VAL A 73 -7.92 3.22 6.73
CA VAL A 73 -8.29 4.63 6.81
C VAL A 73 -8.26 5.31 5.43
N LEU A 74 -7.23 5.08 4.63
CA LEU A 74 -7.09 5.70 3.30
C LEU A 74 -8.16 5.22 2.32
N VAL A 75 -8.64 3.98 2.49
CA VAL A 75 -9.67 3.37 1.64
C VAL A 75 -11.10 3.73 2.07
N LEU A 76 -11.31 4.26 3.27
CA LEU A 76 -12.63 4.72 3.77
C LEU A 76 -13.44 5.56 2.78
N PRO A 77 -12.90 6.60 2.11
CA PRO A 77 -13.68 7.40 1.15
C PRO A 77 -14.21 6.57 -0.02
N GLU A 78 -13.42 5.64 -0.55
CA GLU A 78 -13.86 4.75 -1.63
C GLU A 78 -14.88 3.73 -1.13
N ALA A 79 -14.70 3.22 0.09
CA ALA A 79 -15.66 2.34 0.73
C ALA A 79 -17.01 3.04 0.95
N ALA A 80 -16.99 4.32 1.34
CA ALA A 80 -18.19 5.13 1.53
C ALA A 80 -18.92 5.37 0.19
N LEU A 81 -18.19 5.63 -0.90
CA LEU A 81 -18.79 5.76 -2.24
C LEU A 81 -19.40 4.44 -2.74
N LEU A 82 -18.73 3.31 -2.47
CA LEU A 82 -19.29 1.99 -2.78
C LEU A 82 -20.56 1.71 -1.98
N LEU A 83 -20.57 2.02 -0.68
CA LEU A 83 -21.75 1.88 0.17
C LEU A 83 -22.89 2.80 -0.30
N ALA A 84 -22.59 4.03 -0.69
CA ALA A 84 -23.58 4.97 -1.24
C ALA A 84 -24.20 4.43 -2.55
N GLN A 85 -23.40 3.77 -3.40
CA GLN A 85 -23.91 3.10 -4.59
C GLN A 85 -24.89 1.97 -4.24
N VAL A 86 -24.55 1.13 -3.25
CA VAL A 86 -25.40 0.00 -2.82
C VAL A 86 -26.70 0.51 -2.19
N LEU A 87 -26.64 1.56 -1.37
CA LEU A 87 -27.81 2.10 -0.69
C LEU A 87 -28.73 2.91 -1.62
N THR A 88 -28.16 3.63 -2.59
CA THR A 88 -28.95 4.52 -3.48
C THR A 88 -29.37 3.82 -4.77
N GLY A 89 -28.71 2.72 -5.15
CA GLY A 89 -28.93 2.03 -6.43
C GLY A 89 -28.53 2.84 -7.68
N SER A 90 -27.97 4.05 -7.49
CA SER A 90 -27.61 4.94 -8.60
C SER A 90 -26.25 4.56 -9.19
N ALA A 91 -26.22 4.33 -10.50
CA ALA A 91 -25.01 4.01 -11.25
C ALA A 91 -23.96 5.14 -11.22
N VAL A 92 -24.38 6.39 -10.97
CA VAL A 92 -23.51 7.56 -10.90
C VAL A 92 -22.43 7.39 -9.83
N PHE A 93 -22.79 6.85 -8.65
CA PHE A 93 -21.82 6.60 -7.57
C PHE A 93 -20.81 5.52 -7.94
N GLY A 94 -21.18 4.54 -8.77
CA GLY A 94 -20.25 3.53 -9.27
C GLY A 94 -19.18 4.12 -10.19
N TRP A 95 -19.58 5.02 -11.09
CA TRP A 95 -18.65 5.73 -11.98
C TRP A 95 -17.78 6.73 -11.23
N LEU A 96 -18.35 7.43 -10.24
CA LEU A 96 -17.59 8.30 -9.35
C LEU A 96 -16.56 7.49 -8.55
N ASN A 97 -16.92 6.31 -8.06
CA ASN A 97 -15.97 5.45 -7.35
C ASN A 97 -14.88 4.90 -8.26
N LEU A 98 -15.18 4.62 -9.53
CA LEU A 98 -14.18 4.25 -10.53
C LEU A 98 -13.19 5.39 -10.78
N ALA A 99 -13.69 6.61 -10.98
CA ALA A 99 -12.85 7.78 -11.20
C ALA A 99 -12.04 8.11 -9.94
N ALA A 100 -12.67 8.12 -8.76
CA ALA A 100 -12.03 8.39 -7.49
C ALA A 100 -10.96 7.35 -7.15
N GLY A 101 -11.28 6.05 -7.20
CA GLY A 101 -10.31 4.98 -6.93
C GLY A 101 -9.14 4.99 -7.91
N THR A 102 -9.37 5.37 -9.17
CA THR A 102 -8.28 5.53 -10.15
C THR A 102 -7.43 6.76 -9.82
N VAL A 103 -8.01 7.96 -9.70
CA VAL A 103 -7.27 9.21 -9.53
C VAL A 103 -6.59 9.30 -8.17
N VAL A 104 -7.35 9.03 -7.10
CA VAL A 104 -6.85 9.05 -5.72
C VAL A 104 -5.83 7.93 -5.51
N GLY A 105 -6.14 6.71 -5.98
CA GLY A 105 -5.21 5.59 -5.93
C GLY A 105 -3.89 5.90 -6.64
N LEU A 106 -3.92 6.43 -7.88
CA LEU A 106 -2.70 6.79 -8.61
C LEU A 106 -1.91 7.90 -7.92
N ALA A 107 -2.61 8.92 -7.39
CA ALA A 107 -1.99 10.01 -6.66
C ALA A 107 -1.29 9.51 -5.39
N LEU A 108 -1.94 8.63 -4.63
CA LEU A 108 -1.35 8.00 -3.43
C LEU A 108 -0.19 7.08 -3.79
N PHE A 109 -0.29 6.32 -4.88
CA PHE A 109 0.81 5.50 -5.40
C PHE A 109 2.02 6.36 -5.77
N GLY A 110 1.82 7.41 -6.58
CA GLY A 110 2.88 8.34 -6.96
C GLY A 110 3.50 9.04 -5.77
N ALA A 111 2.68 9.53 -4.84
CA ALA A 111 3.16 10.13 -3.59
C ALA A 111 3.97 9.14 -2.75
N GLY A 112 3.50 7.89 -2.62
CA GLY A 112 4.19 6.84 -1.88
C GLY A 112 5.56 6.49 -2.48
N VAL A 113 5.65 6.40 -3.81
CA VAL A 113 6.92 6.17 -4.52
C VAL A 113 7.88 7.34 -4.34
N LEU A 114 7.40 8.58 -4.50
CA LEU A 114 8.24 9.77 -4.33
C LEU A 114 8.74 9.92 -2.90
N LEU A 115 7.87 9.71 -1.91
CA LEU A 115 8.24 9.76 -0.49
C LEU A 115 9.21 8.64 -0.14
N GLY A 116 8.97 7.41 -0.62
CA GLY A 116 9.88 6.28 -0.44
C GLY A 116 11.26 6.54 -1.03
N GLY A 117 11.31 7.06 -2.27
CA GLY A 117 12.56 7.43 -2.95
C GLY A 117 13.33 8.50 -2.20
N ARG A 118 12.67 9.59 -1.78
CA ARG A 118 13.32 10.65 -0.98
C ARG A 118 13.86 10.15 0.35
N TRP A 119 13.13 9.24 1.01
CA TRP A 119 13.60 8.62 2.25
C TRP A 119 14.84 7.75 2.03
N LEU A 120 14.91 7.05 0.90
CA LEU A 120 16.09 6.28 0.51
C LEU A 120 17.28 7.20 0.22
N ASP A 121 17.08 8.28 -0.53
CA ASP A 121 18.13 9.23 -0.90
C ASP A 121 18.75 9.91 0.33
N VAL A 122 17.91 10.33 1.29
CA VAL A 122 18.38 10.96 2.54
C VAL A 122 19.18 9.97 3.40
N ARG A 123 18.84 8.67 3.36
CA ARG A 123 19.55 7.61 4.10
C ARG A 123 20.69 6.96 3.32
N GLY A 124 20.80 7.24 2.03
CA GLY A 124 21.85 6.71 1.15
C GLY A 124 23.27 6.92 1.70
N PRO A 125 23.64 8.11 2.21
CA PRO A 125 24.95 8.35 2.80
C PRO A 125 25.21 7.50 4.05
N ASP A 126 24.21 7.38 4.93
CA ASP A 126 24.31 6.60 6.17
C ASP A 126 24.40 5.10 5.90
N LEU A 127 23.65 4.60 4.91
CA LEU A 127 23.69 3.20 4.48
C LEU A 127 25.02 2.86 3.81
N LEU A 128 25.55 3.74 2.96
CA LEU A 128 26.86 3.57 2.33
C LEU A 128 27.99 3.65 3.39
N ALA A 129 27.87 4.55 4.36
CA ALA A 129 28.83 4.66 5.47
C ALA A 129 28.88 3.38 6.32
N GLN A 130 27.73 2.79 6.66
CA GLN A 130 27.65 1.54 7.44
C GLN A 130 28.27 0.34 6.71
N VAL A 131 28.17 0.28 5.39
CA VAL A 131 28.83 -0.75 4.56
C VAL A 131 30.33 -0.49 4.43
N SER A 132 30.77 0.77 4.40
CA SER A 132 32.20 1.11 4.28
C SER A 132 33.02 0.92 5.57
N VAL A 133 32.37 0.95 6.74
CA VAL A 133 33.03 0.82 8.06
C VAL A 133 33.15 -0.65 8.50
N ASN A 134 32.30 -1.55 7.99
CA ASN A 134 32.44 -3.00 8.20
C ASN A 134 33.40 -3.60 7.15
N ARG A 135 34.69 -3.26 7.25
CA ARG A 135 35.76 -3.89 6.47
C ARG A 135 36.56 -4.86 7.32
#